data_AF-A0A3A0UUU0-F1
#
_entry.id   AF-A0A3A0UUU0-F1
#
_cell.length_a   1.000
_cell.length_b   1.000
_cell.length_c   1.000
_cell.angle_alpha   90.00
_cell.angle_beta   90.00
_cell.angle_gamma   90.00
#
_symmetry.space_group_name_H-M   'P 1'
#
loop_
_entity.id
_entity.type
_entity.pdbx_description
1 polymer ?
#
loop_
_entity_poly.entity_id
_entity_poly.type
_entity_poly.pdbx_seq_one_letter_code
_entity_poly.pdbx_strand_id
1 'polypeptide(L)'
;DNPTNIVGYIHSKDLLNDSVTSVQEITHDILKIKLTTKYHQVLEQMKSQQIHIALVEDENQQAIGIITMENILENIVGDIKDEHD
;
A
#
# COMPACT_ATOMS: atom_id res chain seq x y z
N ASP A 1 -18.79 -13.65 5.01
CA ASP A 1 -17.74 -12.85 4.36
C ASP A 1 -17.53 -11.54 5.09
N ASN A 2 -16.29 -11.29 5.51
CA ASN A 2 -15.89 -9.98 5.99
C ASN A 2 -15.13 -9.27 4.85
N PRO A 3 -15.72 -8.27 4.17
CA PRO A 3 -15.06 -7.57 3.07
C PRO A 3 -13.82 -6.78 3.51
N THR A 4 -13.60 -6.61 4.83
CA THR A 4 -12.43 -5.91 5.38
C THR A 4 -11.24 -6.84 5.62
N ASN A 5 -11.37 -8.15 5.37
CA ASN A 5 -10.28 -9.09 5.55
C ASN A 5 -9.36 -9.11 4.32
N ILE A 6 -8.44 -8.14 4.26
CA ILE A 6 -7.43 -8.06 3.20
C ILE A 6 -6.22 -8.92 3.57
N VAL A 7 -5.89 -9.87 2.69
CA VAL A 7 -4.78 -10.82 2.89
C VAL A 7 -3.49 -10.42 2.16
N GLY A 8 -3.55 -9.49 1.22
CA GLY A 8 -2.40 -9.09 0.41
C GLY A 8 -2.80 -8.26 -0.81
N TYR A 9 -1.87 -8.15 -1.75
CA TYR A 9 -2.09 -7.50 -3.05
C TYR A 9 -1.45 -8.31 -4.18
N ILE A 10 -1.74 -7.93 -5.42
CA ILE A 10 -1.22 -8.59 -6.64
C ILE A 10 -0.67 -7.50 -7.54
N HIS A 11 0.49 -7.73 -8.17
CA HIS A 11 0.90 -6.85 -9.25
C HIS A 11 0.24 -7.29 -10.57
N SER A 12 -0.22 -6.34 -11.37
CA SER A 12 -0.83 -6.65 -12.68
C SER A 12 0.09 -7.45 -13.61
N LYS A 13 1.41 -7.33 -13.45
CA LYS A 13 2.40 -8.13 -14.21
C LYS A 13 2.35 -9.62 -13.86
N ASP A 14 1.95 -9.98 -12.64
CA ASP A 14 1.90 -11.38 -12.21
C ASP A 14 0.77 -12.12 -12.92
N LEU A 15 -0.27 -11.38 -13.34
CA LEU A 15 -1.37 -11.90 -14.16
C LEU A 15 -0.93 -12.22 -15.61
N LEU A 16 0.22 -11.74 -16.06
CA LEU A 16 0.76 -12.04 -17.39
C LEU A 16 1.45 -13.41 -17.45
N ASN A 17 1.60 -14.09 -16.31
CA ASN A 17 2.19 -15.41 -16.24
C ASN A 17 1.13 -16.49 -16.46
N ASP A 18 1.14 -17.09 -17.65
CA ASP A 18 0.20 -18.17 -18.05
C ASP A 18 0.30 -19.44 -17.19
N SER A 19 1.32 -19.57 -16.34
CA SER A 19 1.51 -20.71 -15.44
C SER A 19 0.78 -20.56 -14.10
N VAL A 20 0.18 -19.39 -13.82
CA VAL A 20 -0.53 -19.13 -12.55
C VAL A 20 -1.82 -19.94 -12.51
N THR A 21 -1.94 -20.83 -11.53
CA THR A 21 -3.13 -21.68 -11.39
C THR A 21 -4.11 -21.19 -10.33
N SER A 22 -3.65 -20.30 -9.44
CA SER A 22 -4.48 -19.69 -8.39
C SER A 22 -4.02 -18.28 -8.05
N VAL A 23 -4.97 -17.46 -7.56
CA VAL A 23 -4.70 -16.07 -7.13
C VAL A 23 -3.73 -16.03 -5.94
N GLN A 24 -3.77 -17.06 -5.10
CA GLN A 24 -2.92 -17.21 -3.92
C GLN A 24 -1.42 -17.30 -4.29
N GLU A 25 -1.07 -17.90 -5.43
CA GLU A 25 0.33 -18.02 -5.90
C GLU A 25 0.98 -16.67 -6.21
N ILE A 26 0.16 -15.66 -6.54
CA ILE A 26 0.61 -14.33 -6.92
C ILE A 26 0.25 -13.27 -5.89
N THR A 27 -0.25 -13.69 -4.73
CA THR A 27 -0.58 -12.79 -3.63
C THR A 27 0.69 -12.45 -2.87
N HIS A 28 0.98 -11.16 -2.78
CA HIS A 28 2.10 -10.59 -2.04
C HIS A 28 1.62 -10.04 -0.71
N ASP A 29 2.46 -10.16 0.33
CA ASP A 29 2.19 -9.59 1.64
C ASP A 29 2.05 -8.07 1.55
N ILE A 30 1.02 -7.52 2.20
CA ILE A 30 0.81 -6.07 2.28
C ILE A 30 1.28 -5.55 3.64
N LEU A 31 2.06 -4.47 3.64
CA LEU A 31 2.43 -3.76 4.87
C LEU A 31 1.15 -3.25 5.53
N LYS A 32 0.94 -3.57 6.81
CA LYS A 32 -0.20 -3.09 7.60
C LYS A 32 0.25 -1.97 8.53
N ILE A 33 -0.46 -0.85 8.50
CA ILE A 33 -0.21 0.30 9.38
C ILE A 33 -1.50 0.67 10.14
N LYS A 34 -1.33 1.29 11.30
CA LYS A 34 -2.47 1.79 12.08
C LYS A 34 -2.89 3.16 11.54
N LEU A 35 -4.18 3.45 11.58
CA LEU A 35 -4.73 4.77 11.25
C LEU A 35 -4.07 5.92 12.05
N THR A 36 -3.58 5.63 13.25
CA THR A 36 -2.92 6.60 14.15
C THR A 36 -1.43 6.79 13.88
N THR A 37 -0.83 6.02 12.95
CA THR A 37 0.60 6.13 12.61
C THR A 37 0.86 7.41 11.81
N LYS A 38 1.92 8.16 12.15
CA LYS A 38 2.24 9.42 11.46
C LYS A 38 2.83 9.15 10.07
N TYR A 39 2.50 10.00 9.09
CA TYR A 39 2.93 9.86 7.69
C TYR A 39 4.44 9.68 7.49
N HIS A 40 5.29 10.42 8.22
CA HIS A 40 6.75 10.27 8.10
C HIS A 40 7.24 8.89 8.55
N GLN A 41 6.59 8.29 9.55
CA GLN A 41 6.94 6.95 10.04
C GLN A 41 6.51 5.89 9.02
N VAL A 42 5.34 6.08 8.41
CA VAL A 42 4.87 5.24 7.30
C VAL A 42 5.87 5.32 6.14
N LEU A 43 6.27 6.53 5.74
CA LEU A 43 7.26 6.73 4.68
C LEU A 43 8.59 6.06 4.98
N GLU A 44 9.11 6.18 6.20
CA GLU A 44 10.34 5.49 6.63
C GLU A 44 10.22 3.97 6.55
N GLN A 45 9.09 3.41 7.00
CA GLN A 45 8.84 1.97 6.91
C GLN A 45 8.77 1.50 5.45
N MET A 46 8.01 2.22 4.62
CA MET A 46 7.86 1.93 3.20
C MET A 46 9.22 2.00 2.46
N LYS A 47 10.05 3.02 2.75
CA LYS A 47 11.41 3.13 2.19
C LYS A 47 12.32 2.00 2.65
N SER A 48 12.31 1.68 3.95
CA SER A 48 13.16 0.64 4.53
C SER A 48 12.85 -0.75 3.96
N GLN A 49 11.56 -1.04 3.75
CA GLN A 49 11.10 -2.33 3.24
C GLN A 49 10.99 -2.38 1.71
N GLN A 50 11.27 -1.26 1.02
CA GLN A 50 11.08 -1.12 -0.44
C GLN A 50 9.65 -1.44 -0.89
N ILE A 51 8.66 -0.99 -0.12
CA ILE A 51 7.22 -1.21 -0.36
C ILE A 51 6.57 0.11 -0.76
N HIS A 52 5.68 0.06 -1.76
CA HIS A 52 5.00 1.25 -2.31
C HIS A 52 3.53 1.36 -1.91
N ILE A 53 2.94 0.32 -1.33
CA ILE A 53 1.53 0.28 -0.89
C ILE A 53 1.43 -0.28 0.54
N ALA A 54 0.57 0.32 1.36
CA ALA A 54 0.26 -0.19 2.69
C ALA A 54 -1.26 -0.19 2.93
N LEU A 55 -1.73 -1.19 3.69
CA LEU A 55 -3.08 -1.30 4.20
C LEU A 55 -3.20 -0.50 5.49
N VAL A 56 -4.22 0.35 5.59
CA VAL A 56 -4.54 1.10 6.81
C VAL A 56 -5.63 0.35 7.57
N GLU A 57 -5.33 -0.01 8.81
CA GLU A 57 -6.27 -0.67 9.72
C GLU A 57 -6.64 0.23 10.90
N ASP A 58 -7.86 0.04 11.42
CA ASP A 58 -8.28 0.62 12.70
C ASP A 58 -7.77 -0.19 13.90
N GLU A 59 -8.19 0.20 15.11
CA GLU A 59 -7.88 -0.54 16.34
C GLU A 59 -8.46 -1.97 16.39
N ASN A 60 -9.49 -2.25 15.59
CA ASN A 60 -10.16 -3.53 15.49
C ASN A 60 -9.58 -4.42 14.36
N GLN A 61 -8.46 -4.03 13.75
CA GLN A 61 -7.84 -4.70 12.59
C GLN A 61 -8.77 -4.76 11.36
N GLN A 62 -9.73 -3.83 11.27
CA GLN A 62 -10.54 -3.67 10.08
C GLN A 62 -9.83 -2.76 9.09
N ALA A 63 -9.74 -3.21 7.85
CA ALA A 63 -9.25 -2.38 6.76
C ALA A 63 -10.13 -1.14 6.60
N ILE A 64 -9.50 0.03 6.69
CA ILE A 64 -10.12 1.34 6.44
C ILE A 64 -9.82 1.78 5.00
N GLY A 65 -8.66 1.42 4.47
CA GLY A 65 -8.26 1.76 3.11
C GLY A 65 -6.81 1.41 2.83
N ILE A 66 -6.28 1.93 1.72
CA ILE A 66 -4.88 1.80 1.33
C ILE A 66 -4.23 3.18 1.25
N ILE A 67 -2.92 3.22 1.44
CA ILE A 67 -2.09 4.40 1.19
C ILE A 67 -0.90 4.01 0.33
N THR A 68 -0.48 4.91 -0.56
CA THR A 68 0.71 4.73 -1.38
C THR A 68 1.82 5.68 -0.97
N MET A 69 3.07 5.33 -1.29
CA MET A 69 4.21 6.20 -1.02
C MET A 69 4.05 7.55 -1.73
N GLU A 70 3.51 7.56 -2.94
CA GLU A 70 3.29 8.75 -3.76
C GLU A 70 2.35 9.73 -3.06
N ASN A 71 1.23 9.26 -2.49
CA ASN A 71 0.31 10.13 -1.73
C ASN A 71 0.99 10.74 -0.49
N ILE A 72 1.85 9.97 0.18
CA ILE A 72 2.58 10.49 1.35
C ILE A 72 3.58 11.56 0.92
N LEU A 73 4.30 11.34 -0.18
CA LEU A 73 5.24 12.31 -0.72
C LEU A 73 4.54 13.59 -1.17
N GLU A 74 3.42 13.48 -1.88
CA GLU A 74 2.59 14.64 -2.29
C GLU A 74 2.14 15.46 -1.08
N ASN A 75 1.69 14.81 0.00
CA ASN A 75 1.29 15.52 1.23
C ASN A 75 2.46 16.22 1.94
N ILE A 76 3.68 15.70 1.83
CA ILE A 76 4.88 16.30 2.45
C ILE A 76 5.43 17.43 1.59
N VAL A 77 5.45 17.27 0.27
CA VAL A 77 6.09 18.18 -0.67
C VAL A 77 5.12 19.27 -1.17
N GLY A 78 3.82 18.98 -1.19
CA GLY A 78 2.79 19.78 -1.88
C GLY A 78 2.73 19.46 -3.37
N ASP A 79 1.80 20.11 -4.11
CA ASP A 79 1.82 20.12 -5.57
C ASP A 79 3.20 20.59 -6.01
N ILE A 80 4.00 19.70 -6.61
CA ILE A 80 5.24 20.09 -7.25
C ILE A 80 4.81 20.92 -8.45
N LYS A 81 4.69 22.24 -8.24
CA LYS A 81 4.66 23.19 -9.35
C LYS A 81 5.98 23.01 -10.07
N ASP A 82 5.91 22.32 -11.20
CA ASP A 82 6.98 22.28 -12.17
C ASP A 82 7.40 23.73 -12.45
N GLU A 83 8.69 24.03 -12.49
CA GLU A 83 9.21 25.41 -12.70
C GLU A 83 8.89 25.95 -14.11
N HIS A 84 8.12 25.18 -14.89
CA HIS A 84 7.69 25.46 -16.24
C HIS A 84 6.25 25.99 -16.37
N ASP A 85 5.54 26.22 -15.26
CA ASP A 85 4.27 27.00 -15.21
C ASP A 85 4.42 28.37 -14.51
#